data_AF-A0A662IPJ6-F1
#
_entry.id   AF-A0A662IPJ6-F1
#
_cell.length_a   1.000
_cell.length_b   1.000
_cell.length_c   1.000
_cell.angle_alpha   90.00
_cell.angle_beta   90.00
_cell.angle_gamma   90.00
#
_symmetry.space_group_name_H-M   'P 1'
#
loop_
_entity.id
_entity.type
_entity.pdbx_description
1 polymer ?
#
loop_
_entity_poly.entity_id
_entity_poly.type
_entity_poly.pdbx_seq_one_letter_code
_entity_poly.pdbx_strand_id
1 'polypeptide(L)'
;MVNYSYIVCIPKNTPESSSYSEKIELRHDTILNISILIPAGHMASTGIRIKYGPKQLMPHEPSTWIKGDNVLVYSSGPIRLPESPITLMVEGFNNSSSYDHCFYIYIDAIDWKDYPLGGKLDNLIDILGRLETIIKQSFELMGVYPPSKEEEIKKEVEEKEKEGNIIEKLKTLFTRG
;
A
#
# COMPACT_ATOMS: atom_id res chain seq x y z
N MET A 1 -2.11 14.42 -8.44
CA MET A 1 -1.78 13.52 -9.55
C MET A 1 -0.44 13.97 -10.13
N VAL A 2 0.48 13.04 -10.30
CA VAL A 2 1.82 13.26 -10.84
C VAL A 2 2.08 12.21 -11.92
N ASN A 3 2.75 12.62 -12.99
CA ASN A 3 3.19 11.73 -14.05
C ASN A 3 4.70 11.48 -13.91
N TYR A 4 5.09 10.21 -13.93
CA TYR A 4 6.47 9.76 -13.96
C TYR A 4 6.80 9.22 -15.35
N SER A 5 8.02 9.46 -15.82
CA SER A 5 8.52 8.95 -17.09
C SER A 5 9.87 8.29 -16.89
N TYR A 6 9.98 7.05 -17.34
CA TYR A 6 11.18 6.22 -17.24
C TYR A 6 11.51 5.62 -18.61
N ILE A 7 12.81 5.41 -18.84
CA ILE A 7 13.32 4.71 -20.02
C ILE A 7 14.13 3.53 -19.51
N VAL A 8 13.75 2.32 -19.88
CA VAL A 8 14.46 1.09 -19.50
C VAL A 8 14.98 0.43 -20.75
N CYS A 9 16.31 0.36 -20.87
CA CYS A 9 17.00 -0.23 -22.01
C CYS A 9 17.52 -1.62 -21.66
N ILE A 10 17.08 -2.62 -22.40
CA ILE A 10 17.46 -4.01 -22.20
C ILE A 10 18.62 -4.34 -23.15
N PRO A 11 19.78 -4.74 -22.62
CA PRO A 11 20.92 -5.14 -23.43
C PRO A 11 20.57 -6.28 -24.38
N LYS A 12 21.12 -6.27 -25.59
CA LYS A 12 21.02 -7.37 -26.54
C LYS A 12 21.52 -8.70 -25.95
N ASN A 13 21.03 -9.81 -26.48
CA ASN A 13 21.34 -11.17 -26.01
C ASN A 13 21.02 -11.41 -24.51
N THR A 14 19.96 -10.79 -24.01
CA THR A 14 19.45 -11.02 -22.65
C THR A 14 18.31 -12.04 -22.72
N PRO A 15 18.53 -13.32 -22.38
CA PRO A 15 17.50 -14.35 -22.50
C PRO A 15 16.44 -14.24 -21.40
N GLU A 16 15.26 -14.80 -21.64
CA GLU A 16 14.15 -14.84 -20.67
C GLU A 16 14.53 -15.51 -19.34
N SER A 17 15.43 -16.50 -19.36
CA SER A 17 15.93 -17.21 -18.18
C SER A 17 16.85 -16.36 -17.29
N SER A 18 17.41 -15.27 -17.83
CA SER A 18 18.31 -14.34 -17.15
C SER A 18 17.95 -12.91 -17.54
N SER A 19 16.71 -12.51 -17.23
CA SER A 19 16.18 -11.20 -17.55
C SER A 19 16.95 -10.07 -16.86
N TYR A 20 17.12 -8.95 -17.56
CA TYR A 20 17.58 -7.69 -16.98
C TYR A 20 16.52 -7.14 -16.01
N SER A 21 16.96 -6.50 -14.93
CA SER A 21 16.07 -5.97 -13.89
C SER A 21 16.55 -4.60 -13.42
N GLU A 22 15.62 -3.65 -13.34
CA GLU A 22 15.86 -2.28 -12.89
C GLU A 22 14.77 -1.86 -11.91
N LYS A 23 15.14 -1.06 -10.89
CA LYS A 23 14.21 -0.55 -9.89
C LYS A 23 13.82 0.88 -10.22
N ILE A 24 12.53 1.17 -10.17
CA ILE A 24 11.99 2.52 -10.28
C ILE A 24 11.21 2.86 -9.01
N GLU A 25 11.37 4.08 -8.51
CA GLU A 25 10.72 4.55 -7.29
C GLU A 25 9.62 5.55 -7.61
N LEU A 26 8.45 5.37 -7.01
CA LEU A 26 7.33 6.30 -7.07
C LEU A 26 7.10 6.88 -5.68
N ARG A 27 6.94 8.19 -5.58
CA ARG A 27 6.75 8.86 -4.27
C ARG A 27 5.34 8.72 -3.69
N HIS A 28 4.40 8.22 -4.47
CA HIS A 28 2.98 8.16 -4.13
C HIS A 28 2.54 6.70 -4.00
N ASP A 29 1.48 6.44 -3.21
CA ASP A 29 1.03 5.07 -2.84
C ASP A 29 0.00 4.44 -3.81
N THR A 30 -0.54 5.23 -4.76
CA THR A 30 -1.59 4.77 -5.67
C THR A 30 -1.19 5.04 -7.10
N ILE A 31 -1.06 3.97 -7.88
CA ILE A 31 -0.86 4.01 -9.33
C ILE A 31 -2.24 4.12 -9.98
N LEU A 32 -2.47 5.11 -10.82
CA LEU A 32 -3.71 5.27 -11.58
C LEU A 32 -3.67 4.53 -12.91
N ASN A 33 -2.53 4.62 -13.59
CA ASN A 33 -2.29 4.00 -14.88
C ASN A 33 -0.79 3.84 -15.14
N ILE A 34 -0.43 2.76 -15.81
CA ILE A 34 0.89 2.50 -16.37
C ILE A 34 0.72 2.37 -17.88
N SER A 35 1.50 3.14 -18.64
CA SER A 35 1.54 3.07 -20.10
C SER A 35 2.95 2.71 -20.53
N ILE A 36 3.10 1.69 -21.38
CA ILE A 36 4.37 1.25 -21.92
C ILE A 36 4.34 1.44 -23.43
N LEU A 37 5.16 2.36 -23.92
CA LEU A 37 5.42 2.51 -25.35
C LEU A 37 6.56 1.57 -25.74
N ILE A 38 6.26 0.72 -26.73
CA ILE A 38 7.22 -0.16 -27.40
C ILE A 38 7.52 0.47 -28.77
N PRO A 39 8.71 1.06 -28.98
CA PRO A 39 9.10 1.62 -30.27
C PRO A 39 9.10 0.60 -31.41
N ALA A 40 9.06 1.09 -32.65
CA ALA A 40 9.28 0.26 -33.83
C ALA A 40 10.68 -0.39 -33.80
N GLY A 41 10.78 -1.61 -34.35
CA GLY A 41 12.02 -2.38 -34.44
C GLY A 41 12.21 -3.43 -33.34
N HIS A 42 11.27 -3.58 -32.39
CA HIS A 42 11.30 -4.63 -31.38
C HIS A 42 10.84 -5.98 -31.94
N MET A 43 9.97 -5.97 -32.96
CA MET A 43 9.48 -7.15 -33.67
C MET A 43 8.91 -8.23 -32.73
N ALA A 44 8.35 -7.84 -31.57
CA ALA A 44 7.90 -8.74 -30.50
C ALA A 44 8.95 -9.76 -30.00
N SER A 45 10.24 -9.53 -30.29
CA SER A 45 11.37 -10.39 -29.89
C SER A 45 11.94 -10.05 -28.50
N THR A 46 11.51 -8.92 -27.97
CA THR A 46 11.89 -8.36 -26.68
C THR A 46 10.62 -8.22 -25.84
N GLY A 47 10.72 -8.45 -24.54
CA GLY A 47 9.57 -8.30 -23.65
C GLY A 47 9.91 -7.68 -22.32
N ILE A 48 8.88 -7.10 -21.72
CA ILE A 48 8.95 -6.35 -20.46
C ILE A 48 7.81 -6.75 -19.53
N ARG A 49 8.06 -6.67 -18.23
CA ARG A 49 7.04 -6.78 -17.19
C ARG A 49 7.39 -5.89 -16.00
N ILE A 50 6.38 -5.52 -15.24
CA ILE A 50 6.50 -4.68 -14.06
C ILE A 50 5.97 -5.45 -12.86
N LYS A 51 6.76 -5.48 -11.79
CA LYS A 51 6.49 -6.21 -10.55
C LYS A 51 6.56 -5.27 -9.34
N TYR A 52 5.83 -5.62 -8.30
CA TYR A 52 5.95 -5.07 -6.97
C TYR A 52 6.31 -6.22 -6.02
N GLY A 53 7.56 -6.23 -5.56
CA GLY A 53 8.16 -7.39 -4.90
C GLY A 53 8.01 -8.66 -5.77
N PRO A 54 7.43 -9.76 -5.26
CA PRO A 54 7.22 -10.97 -6.05
C PRO A 54 6.02 -10.88 -7.00
N LYS A 55 5.07 -9.96 -6.75
CA LYS A 55 3.80 -9.87 -7.49
C LYS A 55 4.02 -9.18 -8.83
N GLN A 56 3.55 -9.81 -9.91
CA GLN A 56 3.49 -9.17 -11.21
C GLN A 56 2.27 -8.24 -11.29
N LEU A 57 2.51 -6.98 -11.62
CA LEU A 57 1.45 -5.99 -11.80
C LEU A 57 1.02 -5.92 -13.26
N MET A 58 2.00 -6.01 -14.18
CA MET A 58 1.77 -5.84 -15.61
C MET A 58 2.76 -6.71 -16.41
N PRO A 59 2.31 -7.59 -17.32
CA PRO A 59 0.92 -7.96 -17.58
C PRO A 59 0.27 -8.69 -16.38
N HIS A 60 -1.06 -8.77 -16.35
CA HIS A 60 -1.78 -9.35 -15.21
C HIS A 60 -1.51 -10.86 -15.05
N GLU A 61 -1.43 -11.58 -16.16
CA GLU A 61 -1.19 -13.03 -16.15
C GLU A 61 0.23 -13.32 -15.63
N PRO A 62 0.39 -14.08 -14.54
CA PRO A 62 1.70 -14.36 -13.96
C PRO A 62 2.67 -15.00 -14.96
N SER A 63 3.96 -14.69 -14.82
CA SER A 63 5.03 -15.27 -15.64
C SER A 63 4.93 -15.01 -17.14
N THR A 64 4.07 -14.07 -17.55
CA THR A 64 3.98 -13.61 -18.95
C THR A 64 4.69 -12.27 -19.15
N TRP A 65 4.94 -11.93 -20.41
CA TRP A 65 5.67 -10.75 -20.82
C TRP A 65 4.83 -9.93 -21.79
N ILE A 66 4.90 -8.61 -21.66
CA ILE A 66 4.41 -7.71 -22.71
C ILE A 66 5.44 -7.71 -23.83
N LYS A 67 5.01 -8.06 -25.03
CA LYS A 67 5.78 -8.02 -26.27
C LYS A 67 5.00 -7.22 -27.31
N GLY A 68 5.70 -6.62 -28.26
CA GLY A 68 5.05 -5.89 -29.34
C GLY A 68 6.05 -5.21 -30.26
N ASP A 69 5.52 -4.42 -31.18
CA ASP A 69 6.29 -3.59 -32.10
C ASP A 69 5.47 -2.36 -32.45
N ASN A 70 6.03 -1.16 -32.23
CA ASN A 70 5.35 0.11 -32.48
C ASN A 70 3.93 0.20 -31.85
N VAL A 71 3.83 -0.14 -30.56
CA VAL A 71 2.55 -0.25 -29.85
C VAL A 71 2.63 0.39 -28.47
N LEU A 72 1.52 0.96 -28.03
CA LEU A 72 1.33 1.50 -26.69
C LEU A 72 0.39 0.58 -25.91
N VAL A 73 0.87 0.07 -24.77
CA VAL A 73 0.15 -0.89 -23.93
C VAL A 73 -0.20 -0.22 -22.60
N TYR A 74 -1.44 -0.36 -22.16
CA TYR A 74 -1.95 0.27 -20.93
C TYR A 74 -2.28 -0.76 -19.85
N SER A 75 -2.13 -0.38 -18.60
CA SER A 75 -2.59 -1.17 -17.44
C SER A 75 -4.09 -1.03 -17.21
N SER A 76 -4.67 -1.99 -16.50
CA SER A 76 -6.07 -1.95 -16.09
C SER A 76 -6.25 -1.27 -14.73
N GLY A 77 -6.66 -0.01 -14.74
CA GLY A 77 -7.22 0.69 -13.59
C GLY A 77 -6.24 1.00 -12.44
N PRO A 78 -6.76 1.66 -11.38
CA PRO A 78 -5.95 2.11 -10.27
C PRO A 78 -5.56 0.95 -9.34
N ILE A 79 -4.31 0.98 -8.87
CA ILE A 79 -3.72 0.01 -7.96
C ILE A 79 -3.16 0.77 -6.76
N ARG A 80 -3.76 0.57 -5.58
CA ARG A 80 -3.21 1.03 -4.30
C ARG A 80 -2.20 0.02 -3.79
N LEU A 81 -1.00 0.48 -3.45
CA LEU A 81 0.05 -0.32 -2.84
C LEU A 81 0.25 0.11 -1.37
N PRO A 82 0.71 -0.80 -0.49
CA PRO A 82 0.72 -0.56 0.95
C PRO A 82 1.83 0.39 1.41
N GLU A 83 2.89 0.53 0.62
CA GLU A 83 4.08 1.31 0.96
C GLU A 83 4.12 2.63 0.19
N SER A 84 4.70 3.66 0.82
CA SER A 84 5.05 4.93 0.18
C SER A 84 6.39 5.41 0.76
N PRO A 85 7.45 5.60 -0.06
CA PRO A 85 7.48 5.46 -1.52
C PRO A 85 7.37 4.01 -2.00
N ILE A 86 6.75 3.80 -3.17
CA ILE A 86 6.64 2.50 -3.84
C ILE A 86 7.94 2.23 -4.60
N THR A 87 8.48 1.02 -4.47
CA THR A 87 9.52 0.52 -5.38
C THR A 87 8.94 -0.53 -6.32
N LEU A 88 8.99 -0.26 -7.63
CA LEU A 88 8.65 -1.22 -8.67
C LEU A 88 9.91 -1.81 -9.28
N MET A 89 9.83 -3.08 -9.66
CA MET A 89 10.88 -3.78 -10.38
C MET A 89 10.42 -3.98 -11.83
N VAL A 90 11.15 -3.38 -12.75
CA VAL A 90 10.96 -3.54 -14.19
C VAL A 90 11.92 -4.62 -14.64
N GLU A 91 11.38 -5.73 -15.13
CA GLU A 91 12.16 -6.81 -15.70
C GLU A 91 11.94 -6.88 -17.19
N GLY A 92 12.95 -7.32 -17.92
CA GLY A 92 12.81 -7.56 -19.34
C GLY A 92 13.91 -8.42 -19.94
N PHE A 93 13.63 -8.94 -21.12
CA PHE A 93 14.55 -9.75 -21.91
C PHE A 93 14.60 -9.21 -23.34
N ASN A 94 15.71 -9.46 -24.01
CA ASN A 94 15.97 -9.04 -25.38
C ASN A 94 16.71 -10.16 -26.12
N ASN A 95 16.00 -10.88 -26.97
CA ASN A 95 16.58 -11.96 -27.78
C ASN A 95 17.21 -11.45 -29.09
N SER A 96 17.20 -10.15 -29.33
CA SER A 96 17.91 -9.54 -30.47
C SER A 96 19.42 -9.65 -30.24
N SER A 97 20.16 -9.98 -31.30
CA SER A 97 21.62 -9.98 -31.32
C SER A 97 22.20 -8.68 -31.86
N SER A 98 21.36 -7.80 -32.40
CA SER A 98 21.77 -6.61 -33.14
C SER A 98 21.88 -5.38 -32.25
N TYR A 99 20.82 -5.08 -31.49
CA TYR A 99 20.68 -3.80 -30.79
C TYR A 99 20.05 -3.98 -29.40
N ASP A 100 20.38 -3.03 -28.53
CA ASP A 100 19.69 -2.84 -27.26
C ASP A 100 18.31 -2.24 -27.54
N HIS A 101 17.32 -2.68 -26.77
CA HIS A 101 15.93 -2.30 -26.98
C HIS A 101 15.39 -1.58 -25.75
N CYS A 102 14.86 -0.37 -25.96
CA CYS A 102 14.39 0.48 -24.87
C CYS A 102 12.86 0.59 -24.86
N PHE A 103 12.29 0.49 -23.66
CA PHE A 103 10.89 0.71 -23.37
C PHE A 103 10.71 2.05 -22.68
N TYR A 104 9.66 2.78 -23.07
CA TYR A 104 9.30 4.04 -22.43
C TYR A 104 8.09 3.79 -21.54
N ILE A 105 8.24 4.04 -20.25
CA ILE A 105 7.24 3.73 -19.23
C ILE A 105 6.73 5.05 -18.65
N TYR A 106 5.43 5.25 -18.72
CA TYR A 106 4.74 6.40 -18.14
C TYR A 106 3.83 5.91 -17.03
N ILE A 107 3.93 6.51 -15.85
CA ILE A 107 3.14 6.10 -14.68
C ILE A 107 2.44 7.34 -14.12
N ASP A 108 1.12 7.30 -14.11
CA ASP A 108 0.32 8.29 -13.40
C ASP A 108 0.08 7.78 -11.97
N ALA A 109 0.42 8.60 -10.97
CA ALA A 109 0.26 8.25 -9.57
C ALA A 109 -0.29 9.41 -8.71
N ILE A 110 -0.87 9.06 -7.58
CA ILE A 110 -1.45 9.97 -6.60
C ILE A 110 -1.39 9.34 -5.21
N ASP A 111 -1.43 10.14 -4.14
CA ASP A 111 -1.66 9.60 -2.80
C ASP A 111 -3.13 9.19 -2.65
N TRP A 112 -3.40 8.11 -1.94
CA TRP A 112 -4.73 7.56 -1.75
C TRP A 112 -5.70 8.57 -1.11
N LYS A 113 -5.19 9.37 -0.16
CA LYS A 113 -5.94 10.45 0.50
C LYS A 113 -6.56 11.43 -0.50
N ASP A 114 -5.89 11.67 -1.63
CA ASP A 114 -6.29 12.63 -2.66
C ASP A 114 -7.08 11.95 -3.79
N TYR A 115 -7.23 10.61 -3.75
CA TYR A 115 -7.96 9.87 -4.76
C TYR A 115 -9.49 10.13 -4.63
N PRO A 116 -10.17 10.67 -5.67
CA PRO A 116 -11.51 11.25 -5.57
C PRO A 116 -12.64 10.34 -5.05
N LEU A 117 -12.48 9.01 -5.16
CA LEU A 117 -13.45 8.02 -4.67
C LEU A 117 -12.94 7.24 -3.45
N GLY A 118 -11.63 6.94 -3.40
CA GLY A 118 -11.05 6.13 -2.33
C GLY A 118 -10.85 6.89 -1.04
N GLY A 119 -10.06 7.97 -1.06
CA GLY A 119 -9.76 8.76 0.14
C GLY A 119 -11.00 9.36 0.80
N LYS A 120 -12.03 9.68 0.01
CA LYS A 120 -13.32 10.16 0.55
C LYS A 120 -14.09 9.09 1.31
N LEU A 121 -14.03 7.82 0.88
CA LEU A 121 -14.67 6.71 1.57
C LEU A 121 -13.98 6.41 2.89
N ASP A 122 -12.65 6.43 2.94
CA ASP A 122 -11.90 6.22 4.19
C ASP A 122 -12.26 7.30 5.23
N ASN A 123 -12.38 8.56 4.81
CA ASN A 123 -12.83 9.65 5.68
C ASN A 123 -14.27 9.43 6.18
N LEU A 124 -15.17 8.94 5.32
CA LEU A 124 -16.54 8.65 5.73
C LEU A 124 -16.59 7.50 6.75
N ILE A 125 -15.81 6.44 6.52
CA ILE A 125 -15.71 5.29 7.44
C ILE A 125 -15.17 5.75 8.80
N ASP A 126 -14.15 6.61 8.83
CA ASP A 126 -13.62 7.18 10.08
C ASP A 126 -14.68 8.00 10.83
N ILE A 127 -15.43 8.85 10.13
CA ILE A 127 -16.54 9.63 10.72
C ILE A 127 -17.61 8.70 11.30
N LEU A 128 -17.98 7.63 10.59
CA LEU A 128 -18.96 6.66 11.05
C LEU A 128 -18.47 5.91 12.31
N GLY A 129 -17.20 5.51 12.36
CA GLY A 129 -16.62 4.87 13.55
C GLY A 129 -16.57 5.81 14.77
N ARG A 130 -16.27 7.09 14.56
CA ARG A 130 -16.32 8.11 15.63
C ARG A 130 -17.74 8.30 16.15
N LEU A 131 -18.73 8.37 15.26
CA LEU A 131 -20.14 8.46 15.63
C LEU A 131 -20.59 7.25 16.45
N GLU A 132 -20.23 6.03 16.02
CA GLU A 132 -20.50 4.81 16.76
C GLU A 132 -19.92 4.87 18.18
N THR A 133 -18.68 5.34 18.32
CA THR A 133 -18.01 5.49 19.62
C THR A 133 -18.76 6.46 20.53
N ILE A 134 -19.16 7.63 20.01
CA ILE A 134 -19.95 8.62 20.78
C ILE A 134 -21.30 8.03 21.20
N ILE A 135 -21.97 7.32 20.30
CA ILE A 135 -23.27 6.69 20.58
C ILE A 135 -23.12 5.66 21.70
N LYS A 136 -22.12 4.76 21.62
CA LYS A 136 -21.84 3.76 22.67
C LYS A 136 -21.61 4.42 24.04
N GLN A 137 -20.75 5.42 24.11
CA GLN A 137 -20.49 6.17 25.34
C GLN A 137 -21.75 6.81 25.91
N SER A 138 -22.61 7.39 25.05
CA SER A 138 -23.86 8.00 25.49
C SER A 138 -24.84 6.97 26.07
N PHE A 139 -24.96 5.79 25.46
CA PHE A 139 -25.81 4.73 25.97
C PHE A 139 -25.28 4.06 27.24
N GLU A 140 -23.96 3.95 27.41
CA GLU A 140 -23.32 3.53 28.67
C GLU A 140 -23.63 4.52 29.79
N LEU A 141 -23.52 5.83 29.53
CA LEU A 141 -23.88 6.88 30.51
C LEU A 141 -25.37 6.85 30.89
N MET A 142 -26.24 6.50 29.95
CA MET A 142 -27.68 6.34 30.19
C MET A 142 -28.05 5.01 30.85
N GLY A 143 -27.09 4.10 31.06
CA GLY A 143 -27.32 2.78 31.65
C GLY A 143 -28.10 1.81 30.75
N VAL A 144 -28.13 2.06 29.44
CA VAL A 144 -28.82 1.23 28.44
C VAL A 144 -27.97 0.03 28.04
N TYR A 145 -26.65 0.19 27.94
CA TYR A 145 -25.70 -0.91 27.80
C TYR A 145 -24.96 -1.15 29.13
N PRO A 146 -24.68 -2.41 29.49
CA PRO A 146 -23.72 -2.68 30.55
C PRO A 146 -22.34 -2.12 30.13
N PRO A 147 -21.58 -1.54 31.06
CA PRO A 147 -20.23 -1.04 30.75
C PRO A 147 -19.41 -2.15 30.11
N SER A 148 -18.58 -1.81 29.13
CA SER A 148 -17.71 -2.79 28.47
C SER A 148 -16.84 -3.52 29.51
N LYS A 149 -16.59 -4.83 29.31
CA LYS A 149 -15.77 -5.65 30.25
C LYS A 149 -14.40 -5.05 30.55
N GLU A 150 -13.81 -4.31 29.60
CA GLU A 150 -12.53 -3.63 29.81
C GLU A 150 -12.64 -2.44 30.79
N GLU A 151 -13.78 -1.76 30.83
CA GLU A 151 -14.05 -0.70 31.80
C GLU A 151 -14.43 -1.24 33.18
N GLU A 152 -15.11 -2.39 33.26
CA GLU A 152 -15.31 -3.10 34.53
C GLU A 152 -13.97 -3.51 35.16
N ILE A 153 -13.05 -4.06 34.36
CA ILE A 153 -11.70 -4.42 34.82
C ILE A 153 -10.93 -3.17 35.27
N LYS A 154 -11.00 -2.06 34.53
CA LYS A 154 -10.34 -0.80 34.95
C LYS A 154 -10.92 -0.25 36.25
N LYS A 155 -12.24 -0.28 36.43
CA LYS A 155 -12.90 0.16 37.67
C LYS A 155 -12.53 -0.73 38.85
N GLU A 156 -12.50 -2.04 38.68
CA GLU A 156 -12.07 -2.97 39.72
C GLU A 156 -10.59 -2.77 40.11
N VAL A 157 -9.72 -2.46 39.13
CA VAL A 157 -8.30 -2.17 39.39
C VAL A 157 -8.17 -0.84 40.15
N GLU A 158 -8.88 0.22 39.74
CA GLU A 158 -8.86 1.52 40.43
C GLU A 158 -9.46 1.46 41.86
N GLU A 159 -10.51 0.66 42.08
CA GLU A 159 -11.10 0.47 43.41
C GLU A 159 -10.15 -0.28 44.35
N LYS A 160 -9.47 -1.34 43.85
CA LYS A 160 -8.46 -2.07 44.62
C LYS A 160 -7.25 -1.22 44.97
N GLU A 161 -6.81 -0.32 44.08
CA GLU A 161 -5.73 0.63 44.38
C GLU A 161 -6.12 1.66 45.44
N LYS A 162 -7.38 2.13 45.43
CA LYS A 162 -7.89 3.04 46.47
C LYS A 162 -8.01 2.36 47.83
N GLU A 163 -8.50 1.13 47.89
CA GLU A 163 -8.57 0.35 49.13
C GLU A 163 -7.18 0.06 49.71
N GLY A 164 -6.21 -0.31 48.86
CA GLY A 164 -4.82 -0.52 49.28
C GLY A 164 -4.20 0.72 49.94
N ASN A 165 -4.40 1.90 49.33
CA ASN A 165 -3.93 3.18 49.87
C ASN A 165 -4.57 3.56 51.21
N ILE A 166 -5.85 3.21 51.43
CA ILE A 166 -6.55 3.45 52.70
C ILE A 166 -6.02 2.52 53.79
N ILE A 167 -5.79 1.24 53.47
CA ILE A 167 -5.25 0.25 54.42
C ILE A 167 -3.81 0.60 54.82
N GLU A 168 -2.98 1.07 53.90
CA GLU A 168 -1.62 1.54 54.22
C GLU A 168 -1.62 2.80 55.10
N LYS A 169 -2.54 3.76 54.84
CA LYS A 169 -2.74 4.92 55.71
C LYS A 169 -3.21 4.55 57.12
N LEU A 170 -4.04 3.52 57.26
CA LEU A 170 -4.46 3.02 58.59
C LEU A 170 -3.33 2.29 59.32
N LYS A 171 -2.55 1.44 58.62
CA LYS A 171 -1.40 0.75 59.23
C LYS A 171 -0.32 1.70 59.75
N THR A 172 -0.09 2.82 59.06
CA THR A 172 0.84 3.87 59.50
C THR A 172 0.35 4.68 60.71
N LEU A 173 -0.98 4.74 60.92
CA LEU A 173 -1.58 5.33 62.13
C LEU A 173 -1.47 4.40 63.35
N PHE A 174 -1.61 3.08 63.16
CA PHE A 174 -1.56 2.09 64.24
C PHE A 174 -0.14 1.65 64.64
N THR A 175 0.90 1.99 63.87
CA THR A 175 2.31 1.70 64.20
C THR A 175 3.02 2.84 64.96
N ARG A 176 2.29 3.90 65.33
CA ARG A 176 2.80 5.09 66.05
C ARG A 176 2.33 5.21 67.51
N GLY A 177 1.75 4.15 68.09
CA GLY A 177 1.46 4.04 69.53
C GLY A 177 2.39 3.04 70.20
#